data_AF-A0A3D4R0A7-F1
#
_entry.id   AF-A0A3D4R0A7-F1
#
_cell.length_a   1.000
_cell.length_b   1.000
_cell.length_c   1.000
_cell.angle_alpha   90.00
_cell.angle_beta   90.00
_cell.angle_gamma   90.00
#
_symmetry.space_group_name_H-M   'P 1'
#
loop_
_entity.id
_entity.type
_entity.pdbx_description
1 polymer ?
#
loop_
_entity_poly.entity_id
_entity_poly.type
_entity_poly.pdbx_seq_one_letter_code
_entity_poly.pdbx_strand_id
1 'polypeptide(L)'
;MIFRRCLIVDPILVDTYTVGKEGFIVGLCEALSLPETINQALESVNGWTTDIPYDVDAMIMMVNMCHDHRPLYRILEYYEYTDLEGLCHYPVQLEQLNDDRFGGFLDLFYEAGCRKLFTQISTRAVTQYGIEIKNINFDTASKVMWGQYEADEGTLGVVQMDFGHSKDNRGDKKRIKSSIGCANGLVVDAHVLSGNKDDKMYNKDTLNELDSTLKNLNVKKDKFYYIADSALFSEDN
;
A
#
# COMPACT_ATOMS: atom_id res chain seq x y z
N MET A 1 30.15 23.57 -43.00
CA MET A 1 28.80 24.12 -43.20
C MET A 1 27.86 22.95 -43.46
N ILE A 2 27.29 22.35 -42.42
CA ILE A 2 26.33 21.25 -42.54
C ILE A 2 25.00 21.84 -42.04
N PHE A 3 24.08 22.07 -42.97
CA PHE A 3 22.75 22.58 -42.69
C PHE A 3 21.95 21.52 -41.90
N ARG A 4 21.59 21.85 -40.66
CA ARG A 4 20.54 21.15 -39.91
C ARG A 4 19.23 21.34 -40.66
N ARG A 5 18.67 20.27 -41.21
CA ARG A 5 17.23 20.17 -41.48
C ARG A 5 16.56 20.09 -40.11
N CYS A 6 16.09 21.23 -39.61
CA CYS A 6 15.10 21.26 -38.55
C CYS A 6 13.82 20.70 -39.17
N LEU A 7 13.46 19.46 -38.83
CA LEU A 7 12.13 18.95 -39.06
C LEU A 7 11.18 19.85 -38.27
N ILE A 8 10.46 20.72 -38.98
CA ILE A 8 9.32 21.42 -38.42
C ILE A 8 8.24 20.35 -38.29
N VAL A 9 8.09 19.83 -37.08
CA VAL A 9 6.98 18.92 -36.75
C VAL A 9 5.73 19.78 -36.63
N ASP A 10 4.66 19.40 -37.32
CA ASP A 10 3.37 20.08 -37.27
C ASP A 10 2.82 20.00 -35.83
N PRO A 11 2.55 21.13 -35.13
CA PRO A 11 2.10 21.11 -33.74
C PRO A 11 0.73 20.45 -33.54
N ILE A 12 -0.02 20.17 -34.61
CA ILE A 12 -1.27 19.39 -34.56
C ILE A 12 -0.99 17.87 -34.47
N LEU A 13 0.26 17.46 -34.66
CA LEU A 13 0.71 16.06 -34.72
C LEU A 13 1.67 15.69 -33.58
N VAL A 14 1.75 16.52 -32.55
CA VAL A 14 2.69 16.35 -31.42
C VAL A 14 1.90 16.24 -30.13
N ASP A 15 1.84 15.04 -29.59
CA ASP A 15 1.42 14.82 -28.20
C ASP A 15 2.61 15.13 -27.29
N THR A 16 2.43 16.06 -26.35
CA THR A 16 3.45 16.42 -25.37
C THR A 16 3.15 15.77 -24.04
N TYR A 17 4.05 14.90 -23.58
CA TYR A 17 3.94 14.23 -22.29
C TYR A 17 4.94 14.77 -21.28
N THR A 18 4.54 14.81 -20.01
CA THR A 18 5.44 15.16 -18.91
C THR A 18 6.05 13.90 -18.33
N VAL A 19 7.37 13.74 -18.44
CA VAL A 19 8.11 12.68 -17.75
C VAL A 19 8.63 13.25 -16.43
N GLY A 20 7.91 13.00 -15.34
CA GLY A 20 8.27 13.44 -14.00
C GLY A 20 8.85 12.31 -13.15
N LYS A 21 8.40 12.23 -11.89
CA LYS A 21 8.85 11.24 -10.90
C LYS A 21 8.14 9.90 -11.04
N GLU A 22 7.13 9.82 -11.91
CA GLU A 22 6.25 8.67 -12.10
C GLU A 22 7.04 7.44 -12.54
N GLY A 23 7.91 7.58 -13.55
CA GLY A 23 8.75 6.48 -14.04
C GLY A 23 9.75 5.97 -12.99
N PHE A 24 10.21 6.83 -12.07
CA PHE A 24 11.04 6.39 -10.95
C PHE A 24 10.24 5.56 -9.95
N ILE A 25 8.99 5.95 -9.66
CA ILE A 25 8.10 5.18 -8.78
C ILE A 25 7.80 3.82 -9.40
N VAL A 26 7.46 3.77 -10.70
CA VAL A 26 7.25 2.51 -11.42
C VAL A 26 8.48 1.62 -11.36
N GLY A 27 9.66 2.16 -11.69
CA GLY A 27 10.91 1.38 -11.62
C GLY A 27 11.21 0.83 -10.22
N LEU A 28 10.85 1.55 -9.14
CA LEU A 28 10.94 1.02 -7.78
C LEU A 28 9.93 -0.11 -7.51
N CYS A 29 8.69 0.03 -7.99
CA CYS A 29 7.67 -1.02 -7.88
C CYS A 29 8.10 -2.30 -8.60
N GLU A 30 8.61 -2.19 -9.82
CA GLU A 30 9.15 -3.30 -10.62
C GLU A 30 10.37 -3.93 -9.93
N ALA A 31 11.29 -3.11 -9.41
CA ALA A 31 12.46 -3.60 -8.70
C ALA A 31 12.10 -4.43 -7.46
N LEU A 32 10.93 -4.21 -6.86
CA LEU A 32 10.41 -4.97 -5.71
C LEU A 32 9.46 -6.10 -6.13
N SER A 33 9.26 -6.29 -7.43
CA SER A 33 8.30 -7.20 -8.03
C SER A 33 6.88 -7.02 -7.49
N LEU A 34 6.49 -5.76 -7.25
CA LEU A 34 5.13 -5.40 -6.84
C LEU A 34 4.11 -5.80 -7.92
N PRO A 35 4.32 -5.49 -9.22
CA PRO A 35 3.45 -5.94 -10.31
C PRO A 35 3.09 -7.42 -10.23
N GLU A 36 4.09 -8.29 -10.20
CA GLU A 36 3.90 -9.74 -10.26
C GLU A 36 3.22 -10.27 -8.99
N THR A 37 3.54 -9.71 -7.82
CA THR A 37 2.87 -10.09 -6.57
C THR A 37 1.39 -9.75 -6.60
N ILE A 38 1.05 -8.55 -7.07
CA ILE A 38 -0.34 -8.11 -7.12
C ILE A 38 -1.11 -8.92 -8.15
N ASN A 39 -0.58 -9.05 -9.37
CA ASN A 39 -1.27 -9.77 -10.42
C ASN A 39 -1.52 -11.24 -10.03
N GLN A 40 -0.50 -11.93 -9.51
CA GLN A 40 -0.65 -13.31 -9.03
C GLN A 40 -1.70 -13.43 -7.91
N ALA A 41 -1.76 -12.48 -6.99
CA ALA A 41 -2.69 -12.53 -5.87
C ALA A 41 -4.12 -12.25 -6.31
N LEU A 42 -4.35 -11.21 -7.12
CA LEU A 42 -5.68 -10.75 -7.48
C LEU A 42 -6.32 -11.64 -8.57
N GLU A 43 -5.53 -12.14 -9.53
CA GLU A 43 -6.03 -13.14 -10.50
C GLU A 43 -6.53 -14.40 -9.79
N SER A 44 -5.86 -14.83 -8.72
CA SER A 44 -6.26 -16.00 -7.94
C SER A 44 -7.60 -15.82 -7.21
N VAL A 45 -7.96 -14.57 -6.90
CA VAL A 45 -9.21 -14.22 -6.20
C VAL A 45 -10.35 -14.03 -7.19
N ASN A 46 -10.14 -13.23 -8.24
CA ASN A 46 -11.21 -12.86 -9.16
C ASN A 46 -11.49 -13.95 -10.20
N GLY A 47 -10.45 -14.54 -10.80
CA GLY A 47 -10.58 -15.59 -11.83
C GLY A 47 -11.16 -15.13 -13.19
N TRP A 48 -11.48 -13.84 -13.36
CA TRP A 48 -11.97 -13.26 -14.61
C TRP A 48 -10.87 -12.53 -15.38
N THR A 49 -10.96 -12.53 -16.71
CA THR A 49 -10.12 -11.71 -17.57
C THR A 49 -10.55 -10.24 -17.48
N THR A 50 -9.65 -9.37 -17.05
CA THR A 50 -9.83 -7.92 -17.04
C THR A 50 -9.28 -7.29 -18.31
N ASP A 51 -9.77 -6.10 -18.67
CA ASP A 51 -9.27 -5.35 -19.83
C ASP A 51 -7.93 -4.66 -19.54
N ILE A 52 -7.70 -4.31 -18.27
CA ILE A 52 -6.40 -3.89 -17.74
C ILE A 52 -5.98 -4.87 -16.64
N PRO A 53 -4.76 -5.42 -16.67
CA PRO A 53 -4.31 -6.35 -15.64
C PRO A 53 -4.03 -5.64 -14.32
N TYR A 54 -4.09 -6.38 -13.22
CA TYR A 54 -4.09 -5.81 -11.87
C TYR A 54 -2.76 -5.18 -11.47
N ASP A 55 -1.66 -5.63 -12.05
CA ASP A 55 -0.36 -5.00 -11.88
C ASP A 55 -0.35 -3.55 -12.40
N VAL A 56 -0.95 -3.30 -13.56
CA VAL A 56 -1.08 -1.97 -14.15
C VAL A 56 -1.93 -1.07 -13.24
N ASP A 57 -3.07 -1.56 -12.75
CA ASP A 57 -3.88 -0.82 -11.79
C ASP A 57 -3.09 -0.48 -10.51
N ALA A 58 -2.30 -1.43 -10.01
CA ALA A 58 -1.45 -1.21 -8.84
C ALA A 58 -0.38 -0.14 -9.11
N MET A 59 0.29 -0.17 -10.26
CA MET A 59 1.29 0.84 -10.64
C MET A 59 0.66 2.24 -10.74
N ILE A 60 -0.50 2.34 -11.38
CA ILE A 60 -1.26 3.60 -11.49
C ILE A 60 -1.62 4.14 -10.09
N MET A 61 -2.06 3.27 -9.18
CA MET A 61 -2.34 3.68 -7.80
C MET A 61 -1.08 4.11 -7.05
N MET A 62 0.02 3.36 -7.16
CA MET A 62 1.28 3.68 -6.49
C MET A 62 1.85 5.03 -6.94
N VAL A 63 1.85 5.28 -8.25
CA VAL A 63 2.28 6.58 -8.81
C VAL A 63 1.41 7.71 -8.28
N ASN A 64 0.09 7.55 -8.30
CA ASN A 64 -0.82 8.57 -7.77
C ASN A 64 -0.55 8.86 -6.29
N MET A 65 -0.44 7.83 -5.44
CA MET A 65 -0.24 7.97 -4.00
C MET A 65 1.13 8.56 -3.63
N CYS A 66 2.19 8.21 -4.37
CA CYS A 66 3.55 8.63 -4.05
C CYS A 66 3.97 9.98 -4.65
N HIS A 67 3.23 10.50 -5.64
CA HIS A 67 3.58 11.75 -6.31
C HIS A 67 2.79 12.97 -5.82
N ASP A 68 1.49 13.05 -6.13
CA ASP A 68 0.65 14.23 -5.84
C ASP A 68 -0.70 13.87 -5.19
N HIS A 69 -0.95 12.57 -4.96
CA HIS A 69 -2.14 11.99 -4.33
C HIS A 69 -3.45 12.72 -4.69
N ARG A 70 -4.11 12.27 -5.76
CA ARG A 70 -5.44 12.77 -6.15
C ARG A 70 -6.53 11.80 -5.72
N PRO A 71 -7.69 12.30 -5.24
CA PRO A 71 -8.85 11.45 -5.00
C PRO A 71 -9.19 10.62 -6.24
N LEU A 72 -9.69 9.39 -6.06
CA LEU A 72 -9.97 8.47 -7.18
C LEU A 72 -10.92 9.06 -8.22
N TYR A 73 -11.94 9.83 -7.81
CA TYR A 73 -12.86 10.51 -8.74
C TYR A 73 -12.20 11.59 -9.61
N ARG A 74 -10.94 11.96 -9.34
CA ARG A 74 -10.12 12.91 -10.13
C ARG A 74 -8.87 12.25 -10.70
N ILE A 75 -8.81 10.93 -10.74
CA ILE A 75 -7.62 10.22 -11.24
C ILE A 75 -7.39 10.48 -12.74
N LEU A 76 -8.46 10.69 -13.50
CA LEU A 76 -8.41 11.11 -14.91
C LEU A 76 -7.65 12.42 -15.08
N GLU A 77 -7.98 13.44 -14.28
CA GLU A 77 -7.31 14.75 -14.32
C GLU A 77 -5.82 14.65 -13.99
N TYR A 78 -5.43 13.67 -13.17
CA TYR A 78 -4.03 13.45 -12.81
C TYR A 78 -3.23 12.85 -13.97
N TYR A 79 -3.84 11.97 -14.77
CA TYR A 79 -3.17 11.25 -15.86
C TYR A 79 -3.38 11.85 -17.25
N GLU A 80 -4.13 12.95 -17.38
CA GLU A 80 -4.49 13.60 -18.66
C GLU A 80 -3.27 13.89 -19.57
N TYR A 81 -2.13 14.27 -18.98
CA TYR A 81 -0.91 14.65 -19.72
C TYR A 81 0.24 13.64 -19.53
N THR A 82 -0.08 12.43 -19.08
CA THR A 82 0.87 11.36 -18.79
C THR A 82 0.84 10.31 -19.90
N ASP A 83 2.01 9.90 -20.37
CA ASP A 83 2.14 8.76 -21.30
C ASP A 83 1.88 7.46 -20.51
N LEU A 84 0.61 7.05 -20.44
CA LEU A 84 0.19 5.88 -19.67
C LEU A 84 0.79 4.58 -20.23
N GLU A 85 0.90 4.46 -21.56
CA GLU A 85 1.50 3.27 -22.19
C GLU A 85 2.99 3.20 -21.92
N GLY A 86 3.70 4.32 -22.07
CA GLY A 86 5.11 4.41 -21.71
C GLY A 86 5.37 4.19 -20.22
N LEU A 87 4.47 4.68 -19.35
CA LEU A 87 4.60 4.56 -17.90
C LEU A 87 4.31 3.14 -17.39
N CYS A 88 3.26 2.49 -17.90
CA CYS A 88 2.78 1.20 -17.38
C CYS A 88 3.25 0.00 -18.22
N HIS A 89 3.91 0.24 -19.35
CA HIS A 89 4.31 -0.78 -20.31
C HIS A 89 3.14 -1.61 -20.85
N TYR A 90 1.94 -1.01 -20.88
CA TYR A 90 0.69 -1.62 -21.32
C TYR A 90 -0.19 -0.57 -21.98
N PRO A 91 -0.91 -0.88 -23.08
CA PRO A 91 -1.77 0.09 -23.75
C PRO A 91 -3.01 0.42 -22.90
N VAL A 92 -2.89 1.49 -22.11
CA VAL A 92 -3.96 2.02 -21.25
C VAL A 92 -4.55 3.26 -21.91
N GLN A 93 -5.87 3.26 -22.14
CA GLN A 93 -6.59 4.48 -22.53
C GLN A 93 -7.03 5.24 -21.29
N LEU A 94 -6.98 6.57 -21.35
CA LEU A 94 -7.31 7.43 -20.22
C LEU A 94 -8.73 7.15 -19.71
N GLU A 95 -9.69 6.95 -20.63
CA GLU A 95 -11.11 6.72 -20.33
C GLU A 95 -11.37 5.41 -19.56
N GLN A 96 -10.41 4.48 -19.55
CA GLN A 96 -10.51 3.25 -18.76
C GLN A 96 -10.25 3.51 -17.27
N LEU A 97 -9.65 4.65 -16.90
CA LEU A 97 -9.37 5.01 -15.51
C LEU A 97 -10.60 5.67 -14.87
N ASN A 98 -11.16 5.06 -13.84
CA ASN A 98 -12.27 5.62 -13.09
C ASN A 98 -12.26 5.11 -11.63
N ASP A 99 -13.03 5.76 -10.78
CA ASP A 99 -13.14 5.43 -9.36
C ASP A 99 -13.74 4.05 -9.10
N ASP A 100 -14.75 3.63 -9.88
CA ASP A 100 -15.35 2.29 -9.75
C ASP A 100 -14.31 1.18 -9.96
N ARG A 101 -13.42 1.32 -10.96
CA ARG A 101 -12.32 0.37 -11.20
C ARG A 101 -11.40 0.27 -9.99
N PHE A 102 -10.91 1.40 -9.50
CA PHE A 102 -9.98 1.40 -8.38
C PHE A 102 -10.65 1.00 -7.06
N GLY A 103 -11.96 1.23 -6.92
CA GLY A 103 -12.78 0.66 -5.86
C GLY A 103 -12.79 -0.87 -5.91
N GLY A 104 -13.11 -1.46 -7.06
CA GLY A 104 -13.08 -2.91 -7.25
C GLY A 104 -11.67 -3.52 -7.07
N PHE A 105 -10.63 -2.81 -7.52
CA PHE A 105 -9.24 -3.21 -7.25
C PHE A 105 -8.95 -3.26 -5.74
N LEU A 106 -9.38 -2.25 -4.98
CA LEU A 106 -9.18 -2.20 -3.53
C LEU A 106 -9.94 -3.30 -2.80
N ASP A 107 -11.15 -3.65 -3.26
CA ASP A 107 -11.92 -4.78 -2.73
C ASP A 107 -11.19 -6.10 -2.96
N LEU A 108 -10.69 -6.34 -4.18
CA LEU A 108 -9.89 -7.52 -4.50
C LEU A 108 -8.58 -7.57 -3.73
N PHE A 109 -7.92 -6.42 -3.55
CA PHE A 109 -6.71 -6.29 -2.75
C PHE A 109 -6.97 -6.63 -1.28
N TYR A 110 -8.13 -6.24 -0.75
CA TYR A 110 -8.59 -6.60 0.58
C TYR A 110 -8.82 -8.12 0.70
N GLU A 111 -9.57 -8.73 -0.22
CA GLU A 111 -9.82 -10.18 -0.24
C GLU A 111 -8.54 -11.01 -0.39
N ALA A 112 -7.55 -10.51 -1.14
CA ALA A 112 -6.25 -11.15 -1.28
C ALA A 112 -5.37 -11.07 -0.01
N GLY A 113 -5.75 -10.21 0.95
CA GLY A 113 -5.09 -10.02 2.23
C GLY A 113 -3.98 -8.98 2.20
N CYS A 114 -4.34 -7.71 2.46
CA CYS A 114 -3.43 -6.55 2.40
C CYS A 114 -2.11 -6.76 3.16
N ARG A 115 -2.18 -7.20 4.43
CA ARG A 115 -0.98 -7.41 5.26
C ARG A 115 -0.06 -8.48 4.70
N LYS A 116 -0.63 -9.59 4.21
CA LYS A 116 0.14 -10.68 3.59
C LYS A 116 0.89 -10.17 2.36
N LEU A 117 0.21 -9.43 1.48
CA LEU A 117 0.84 -8.84 0.30
C LEU A 117 1.94 -7.84 0.67
N PHE A 118 1.67 -6.98 1.65
CA PHE A 118 2.65 -6.04 2.17
C PHE A 118 3.90 -6.75 2.70
N THR A 119 3.75 -7.76 3.56
CA THR A 119 4.89 -8.53 4.11
C THR A 119 5.65 -9.28 3.02
N GLN A 120 4.98 -9.79 1.98
CA GLN A 120 5.65 -10.43 0.85
C GLN A 120 6.54 -9.45 0.07
N ILE A 121 6.04 -8.25 -0.22
CA ILE A 121 6.79 -7.21 -0.92
C ILE A 121 7.95 -6.69 -0.04
N SER A 122 7.71 -6.46 1.25
CA SER A 122 8.76 -6.02 2.18
C SER A 122 9.86 -7.08 2.34
N THR A 123 9.50 -8.37 2.40
CA THR A 123 10.45 -9.49 2.44
C THR A 123 11.36 -9.50 1.22
N ARG A 124 10.80 -9.23 0.03
CA ARG A 124 11.60 -9.13 -1.21
C ARG A 124 12.59 -7.98 -1.13
N ALA A 125 12.15 -6.80 -0.68
CA ALA A 125 13.05 -5.66 -0.47
C ALA A 125 14.22 -6.03 0.48
N VAL A 126 13.89 -6.61 1.63
CA VAL A 126 14.89 -7.03 2.64
C VAL A 126 15.89 -8.02 2.04
N THR A 127 15.40 -9.03 1.31
CA THR A 127 16.22 -10.11 0.75
C THR A 127 17.10 -9.60 -0.39
N GLN A 128 16.52 -8.83 -1.32
CA GLN A 128 17.19 -8.31 -2.50
C GLN A 128 18.32 -7.34 -2.17
N TYR A 129 18.12 -6.50 -1.15
CA TYR A 129 19.13 -5.55 -0.69
C TYR A 129 20.01 -6.08 0.45
N GLY A 130 19.85 -7.35 0.85
CA GLY A 130 20.67 -8.00 1.87
C GLY A 130 20.57 -7.33 3.25
N ILE A 131 19.40 -6.80 3.60
CA ILE A 131 19.19 -6.06 4.85
C ILE A 131 19.11 -7.06 6.01
N GLU A 132 20.07 -7.01 6.92
CA GLU A 132 20.08 -7.87 8.10
C GLU A 132 19.07 -7.39 9.16
N ILE A 133 18.01 -8.16 9.40
CA ILE A 133 17.02 -7.86 10.45
C ILE A 133 17.43 -8.54 11.76
N LYS A 134 17.73 -7.73 12.78
CA LYS A 134 18.02 -8.19 14.15
C LYS A 134 16.91 -7.88 15.15
N ASN A 135 16.10 -6.88 14.84
CA ASN A 135 14.99 -6.45 15.67
C ASN A 135 13.89 -5.89 14.78
N ILE A 136 12.65 -5.96 15.29
CA ILE A 136 11.52 -5.22 14.75
C ILE A 136 10.92 -4.44 15.91
N ASN A 137 10.76 -3.14 15.69
CA ASN A 137 10.06 -2.23 16.59
C ASN A 137 8.61 -2.16 16.16
N PHE A 138 7.70 -2.63 17.01
CA PHE A 138 6.27 -2.51 16.77
C PHE A 138 5.71 -1.31 17.56
N ASP A 139 4.99 -0.43 16.87
CA ASP A 139 4.26 0.67 17.48
C ASP A 139 2.88 0.83 16.83
N THR A 140 1.94 1.39 17.59
CA THR A 140 0.59 1.70 17.11
C THR A 140 0.40 3.22 16.95
N ALA A 141 0.09 3.62 15.73
CA ALA A 141 -0.37 4.96 15.40
C ALA A 141 -1.89 4.98 15.28
N SER A 142 -2.52 6.11 15.60
CA SER A 142 -3.96 6.31 15.40
C SER A 142 -4.22 7.41 14.39
N LYS A 143 -5.20 7.21 13.51
CA LYS A 143 -5.69 8.23 12.58
C LYS A 143 -7.11 8.64 12.96
N VAL A 144 -7.32 9.94 13.14
CA VAL A 144 -8.65 10.52 13.40
C VAL A 144 -9.46 10.54 12.10
N MET A 145 -10.72 10.12 12.20
CA MET A 145 -11.65 10.00 11.08
C MET A 145 -12.75 11.07 11.19
N TRP A 146 -13.25 11.56 10.05
CA TRP A 146 -14.11 12.76 10.00
C TRP A 146 -15.52 12.53 9.44
N GLY A 147 -15.80 11.34 8.90
CA GLY A 147 -17.12 10.94 8.42
C GLY A 147 -18.00 10.25 9.46
N GLN A 148 -19.24 9.93 9.05
CA GLN A 148 -20.19 9.19 9.90
C GLN A 148 -19.81 7.71 10.02
N TYR A 149 -19.28 7.09 8.95
CA TYR A 149 -18.89 5.67 8.91
C TYR A 149 -19.93 4.77 9.57
N GLU A 150 -21.18 4.95 9.16
CA GLU A 150 -22.27 4.05 9.48
C GLU A 150 -22.13 2.86 8.55
N ALA A 151 -22.16 1.66 9.12
CA ALA A 151 -22.31 0.46 8.31
C ALA A 151 -23.81 0.23 8.08
N ASP A 152 -24.16 -0.42 6.97
CA ASP A 152 -25.52 -0.87 6.73
C ASP A 152 -26.03 -1.67 7.94
N GLU A 153 -27.30 -1.46 8.31
CA GLU A 153 -27.90 -2.02 9.53
C GLU A 153 -27.56 -3.51 9.71
N GLY A 154 -26.76 -3.80 10.73
CA GLY A 154 -26.40 -5.17 11.12
C GLY A 154 -25.06 -5.70 10.60
N THR A 155 -24.35 -4.96 9.74
CA THR A 155 -23.05 -5.38 9.22
C THR A 155 -21.92 -4.71 10.01
N LEU A 156 -21.13 -5.48 10.77
CA LEU A 156 -19.90 -4.94 11.35
C LEU A 156 -18.83 -4.92 10.25
N GLY A 157 -18.41 -3.73 9.83
CA GLY A 157 -17.26 -3.58 8.93
C GLY A 157 -16.01 -4.21 9.54
N VAL A 158 -15.14 -4.74 8.68
CA VAL A 158 -13.90 -5.46 9.06
C VAL A 158 -13.03 -4.63 10.01
N VAL A 159 -12.95 -3.32 9.75
CA VAL A 159 -12.30 -2.34 10.63
C VAL A 159 -13.38 -1.42 11.18
N GLN A 160 -13.55 -1.44 12.50
CA GLN A 160 -14.50 -0.56 13.17
C GLN A 160 -13.86 0.80 13.44
N MET A 161 -14.44 1.82 12.83
CA MET A 161 -14.09 3.21 13.08
C MET A 161 -14.82 3.64 14.35
N ASP A 162 -14.16 3.47 15.48
CA ASP A 162 -14.75 3.64 16.80
C ASP A 162 -14.00 4.70 17.61
N PHE A 163 -14.61 5.14 18.70
CA PHE A 163 -13.94 5.95 19.70
C PHE A 163 -12.88 5.12 20.42
N GLY A 164 -11.79 5.77 20.82
CA GLY A 164 -10.68 5.10 21.48
C GLY A 164 -9.77 6.10 22.17
N HIS A 165 -8.77 5.59 22.87
CA HIS A 165 -7.84 6.43 23.60
C HIS A 165 -7.10 7.39 22.65
N SER A 166 -7.29 8.69 22.86
CA SER A 166 -6.77 9.74 21.97
C SER A 166 -5.46 10.30 22.49
N LYS A 167 -4.35 10.04 21.80
CA LYS A 167 -3.07 10.72 22.06
C LYS A 167 -3.15 12.24 21.78
N ASP A 168 -4.05 12.65 20.87
CA ASP A 168 -4.28 14.05 20.47
C ASP A 168 -5.41 14.76 21.24
N ASN A 169 -5.90 14.16 22.34
CA ASN A 169 -7.02 14.67 23.15
C ASN A 169 -8.35 14.93 22.39
N ARG A 170 -8.50 14.38 21.18
CA ARG A 170 -9.75 14.33 20.41
C ARG A 170 -10.57 13.07 20.69
N GLY A 171 -11.04 12.91 21.93
CA GLY A 171 -11.88 11.78 22.33
C GLY A 171 -13.28 11.79 21.70
N ASP A 172 -13.67 12.94 21.13
CA ASP A 172 -14.94 13.19 20.45
C ASP A 172 -15.00 12.66 19.01
N LYS A 173 -13.95 12.00 18.53
CA LYS A 173 -13.84 11.53 17.14
C LYS A 173 -13.54 10.03 17.05
N LYS A 174 -14.17 9.40 16.05
CA LYS A 174 -13.85 8.04 15.59
C LYS A 174 -12.40 7.98 15.09
N ARG A 175 -11.77 6.83 15.25
CA ARG A 175 -10.39 6.58 14.81
C ARG A 175 -10.23 5.19 14.22
N ILE A 176 -9.16 5.03 13.46
CA ILE A 176 -8.56 3.73 13.16
C ILE A 176 -7.17 3.67 13.79
N LYS A 177 -6.69 2.46 14.05
CA LYS A 177 -5.31 2.24 14.48
C LYS A 177 -4.54 1.57 13.34
N SER A 178 -3.27 1.88 13.20
CA SER A 178 -2.34 1.16 12.33
C SER A 178 -1.16 0.72 13.16
N SER A 179 -0.91 -0.59 13.17
CA SER A 179 0.33 -1.16 13.66
C SER A 179 1.36 -1.14 12.54
N ILE A 180 2.59 -0.75 12.90
CA ILE A 180 3.73 -0.72 12.00
C ILE A 180 4.91 -1.42 12.69
N GLY A 181 5.47 -2.43 12.02
CA GLY A 181 6.70 -3.10 12.41
C GLY A 181 7.87 -2.57 11.59
N CYS A 182 8.83 -1.92 12.24
CA CYS A 182 10.00 -1.33 11.59
C CYS A 182 11.30 -2.05 11.95
N ALA A 183 12.10 -2.43 10.96
CA ALA A 183 13.45 -2.98 11.11
C ALA A 183 14.46 -2.11 10.35
N ASN A 184 15.49 -1.60 11.04
CA ASN A 184 16.51 -0.70 10.46
C ASN A 184 15.92 0.51 9.69
N GLY A 185 14.78 1.05 10.15
CA GLY A 185 14.08 2.14 9.48
C GLY A 185 13.23 1.74 8.28
N LEU A 186 13.21 0.46 7.90
CA LEU A 186 12.32 -0.09 6.88
C LEU A 186 11.06 -0.64 7.53
N VAL A 187 9.89 -0.35 6.95
CA VAL A 187 8.64 -0.99 7.37
C VAL A 187 8.58 -2.41 6.79
N VAL A 188 8.54 -3.40 7.68
CA VAL A 188 8.53 -4.83 7.31
C VAL A 188 7.20 -5.51 7.59
N ASP A 189 6.37 -4.93 8.45
CA ASP A 189 5.00 -5.37 8.73
C ASP A 189 4.08 -4.16 8.91
N ALA A 190 2.83 -4.27 8.48
CA ALA A 190 1.83 -3.23 8.64
C ALA A 190 0.42 -3.83 8.74
N HIS A 191 -0.37 -3.37 9.71
CA HIS A 191 -1.71 -3.88 9.94
C HIS A 191 -2.68 -2.75 10.33
N VAL A 192 -3.83 -2.68 9.66
CA VAL A 192 -4.92 -1.77 10.03
C VAL A 192 -5.83 -2.46 11.05
N LEU A 193 -6.15 -1.75 12.12
CA LEU A 193 -6.88 -2.23 13.29
C LEU A 193 -8.09 -1.32 13.58
N SER A 194 -9.13 -1.91 14.17
CA SER A 194 -10.27 -1.16 14.72
C SER A 194 -9.81 -0.11 15.74
N GLY A 195 -10.49 1.04 15.77
CA GLY A 195 -10.12 2.19 16.61
C GLY A 195 -10.12 1.92 18.11
N ASN A 196 -10.91 0.94 18.53
CA ASN A 196 -11.08 0.50 19.93
C ASN A 196 -10.14 -0.66 20.33
N LYS A 197 -9.28 -1.16 19.42
CA LYS A 197 -8.36 -2.26 19.74
C LYS A 197 -7.39 -1.84 20.86
N ASP A 198 -7.38 -2.61 21.95
CA ASP A 198 -6.48 -2.39 23.09
C ASP A 198 -5.03 -2.75 22.74
N ASP A 199 -4.06 -1.92 23.15
CA ASP A 199 -2.65 -2.09 22.82
C ASP A 199 -2.03 -3.34 23.49
N LYS A 200 -2.53 -3.77 24.67
CA LYS A 200 -2.08 -5.01 25.34
C LYS A 200 -2.53 -6.25 24.58
N MET A 201 -3.80 -6.26 24.16
CA MET A 201 -4.35 -7.33 23.33
C MET A 201 -3.63 -7.42 21.98
N TYR A 202 -3.28 -6.27 21.40
CA TYR A 202 -2.51 -6.20 20.17
C TYR A 202 -1.08 -6.77 20.33
N ASN A 203 -0.38 -6.45 21.42
CA ASN A 203 0.95 -7.01 21.69
C ASN A 203 0.91 -8.54 21.78
N LYS A 204 -0.12 -9.10 22.42
CA LYS A 204 -0.36 -10.54 22.48
C LYS A 204 -0.57 -11.15 21.10
N ASP A 205 -1.44 -10.54 20.28
CA ASP A 205 -1.72 -10.98 18.91
C ASP A 205 -0.43 -10.95 18.05
N THR A 206 0.37 -9.89 18.19
CA THR A 206 1.64 -9.71 17.46
C THR A 206 2.67 -10.76 17.86
N LEU A 207 2.78 -11.10 19.15
CA LEU A 207 3.66 -12.17 19.63
C LEU A 207 3.26 -13.54 19.09
N ASN A 208 1.95 -13.81 18.97
CA ASN A 208 1.44 -15.05 18.36
C ASN A 208 1.78 -15.14 16.86
N GLU A 209 1.79 -14.01 16.16
CA GLU A 209 2.08 -13.93 14.72
C GLU A 209 3.57 -13.74 14.40
N LEU A 210 4.39 -13.46 15.42
CA LEU A 210 5.81 -13.16 15.27
C LEU A 210 6.55 -14.30 14.56
N ASP A 211 6.24 -15.55 14.89
CA ASP A 211 6.89 -16.71 14.28
C ASP A 211 6.61 -16.81 12.78
N SER A 212 5.40 -16.46 12.35
CA SER A 212 5.04 -16.39 10.93
C SER A 212 5.75 -15.24 10.23
N THR A 213 5.83 -14.08 10.89
CA THR A 213 6.53 -12.89 10.39
C THR A 213 8.02 -13.16 10.21
N LEU A 214 8.68 -13.75 11.20
CA LEU A 214 10.10 -14.11 11.15
C LEU A 214 10.39 -15.18 10.09
N LYS A 215 9.50 -16.17 9.93
CA LYS A 215 9.61 -17.16 8.84
C LYS A 215 9.55 -16.50 7.47
N ASN A 216 8.60 -15.59 7.26
CA ASN A 216 8.48 -14.86 5.99
C ASN A 216 9.75 -14.05 5.72
N LEU A 217 10.27 -13.34 6.72
CA LEU A 217 11.49 -12.54 6.62
C LEU A 217 12.78 -13.37 6.60
N ASN A 218 12.70 -14.70 6.68
CA ASN A 218 13.85 -15.60 6.81
C ASN A 218 14.79 -15.24 7.99
N VAL A 219 14.22 -14.78 9.09
CA VAL A 219 14.94 -14.39 10.31
C VAL A 219 14.85 -15.51 11.33
N LYS A 220 15.97 -15.87 11.96
CA LYS A 220 15.98 -16.86 13.04
C LYS A 220 15.62 -16.21 14.37
N LYS A 221 14.65 -16.81 15.08
CA LYS A 221 14.15 -16.34 16.37
C LYS A 221 15.22 -16.25 17.47
N ASP A 222 16.22 -17.12 17.44
CA ASP A 222 17.33 -17.16 18.42
C ASP A 222 18.26 -15.93 18.36
N LYS A 223 18.23 -15.18 17.26
CA LYS A 223 19.02 -13.96 17.05
C LYS A 223 18.18 -12.70 16.92
N PHE A 224 16.90 -12.80 17.22
CA PHE A 224 15.92 -11.74 17.03
C PHE A 224 15.53 -11.10 18.36
N TYR A 225 15.45 -9.76 18.38
CA TYR A 225 14.94 -8.99 19.51
C TYR A 225 13.59 -8.34 19.17
N TYR A 226 12.56 -8.68 19.93
CA TYR A 226 11.27 -7.98 19.87
C TYR A 226 11.35 -6.71 20.73
N ILE A 227 11.05 -5.55 20.13
CA ILE A 227 11.06 -4.27 20.83
C ILE A 227 9.65 -3.67 20.75
N ALA A 228 9.06 -3.41 21.91
CA ALA A 228 7.80 -2.71 22.06
C ALA A 228 7.84 -1.78 23.27
N ASP A 229 6.81 -0.96 23.42
CA ASP A 229 6.67 -0.04 24.53
C ASP A 229 6.35 -0.75 25.86
N SER A 230 6.22 0.02 26.94
CA SER A 230 5.90 -0.51 28.26
C SER A 230 4.52 -1.19 28.34
N ALA A 231 3.62 -0.96 27.38
CA ALA A 231 2.32 -1.62 27.37
C ALA A 231 2.44 -3.12 27.05
N LEU A 232 3.60 -3.57 26.55
CA LEU A 232 3.93 -4.99 26.44
C LEU A 232 3.94 -5.68 27.82
N PHE A 233 4.36 -4.99 28.89
CA PHE A 233 4.53 -5.59 30.20
C PHE A 233 3.17 -5.76 30.92
N SER A 234 2.51 -6.88 30.67
CA SER A 234 1.24 -7.28 31.29
C SER A 234 1.26 -8.76 31.65
N GLU A 235 0.41 -9.21 32.59
CA GLU A 235 0.35 -10.62 33.02
C GLU A 235 0.09 -11.61 31.88
N ASP A 236 -0.59 -11.16 30.82
CA ASP A 236 -0.94 -11.95 29.63
C ASP A 236 0.17 -12.10 28.57
N ASN A 237 1.28 -11.35 28.67
CA ASN A 237 2.35 -11.26 27.67
C ASN A 237 3.69 -11.77 28.23
#